data_AF-A0A261BN50-F1
#
_entry.id   AF-A0A261BN50-F1
#
_cell.length_a   1.000
_cell.length_b   1.000
_cell.length_c   1.000
_cell.angle_alpha   90.00
_cell.angle_beta   90.00
_cell.angle_gamma   90.00
#
_symmetry.space_group_name_H-M   'P 1'
#
loop_
_entity.id
_entity.type
_entity.pdbx_description
1 polymer ?
#
loop_
_entity_poly.entity_id
_entity_poly.type
_entity_poly.pdbx_seq_one_letter_code
_entity_poly.pdbx_strand_id
1 'polypeptide(L)'
;MSDLGSDPVPDDRIDEFVRQFEGGKSIKRVLIANNGLAAMKCLISIRQWLQNQFVTSDVVSFVCIATEDEMKSASHYLKLADEIIMAPAGSNSKNFANVDVIVNLALKSRVDAVYVGWGHASENPELCRRLRKADIVFIGPSEKSIVASGGK
;
A
#
# COMPACT_ATOMS: atom_id res chain seq x y z
N MET A 1 33.00 -16.79 19.05
CA MET A 1 31.64 -17.34 19.20
C MET A 1 30.71 -16.22 18.75
N SER A 2 30.21 -16.28 17.53
CA SER A 2 29.35 -15.23 16.95
C SER A 2 27.98 -15.27 17.59
N ASP A 3 27.53 -14.14 18.14
CA ASP A 3 26.14 -13.91 18.51
C ASP A 3 25.25 -14.20 17.30
N LEU A 4 24.48 -15.29 17.36
CA LEU A 4 23.28 -15.41 16.55
C LEU A 4 22.31 -14.39 17.12
N GLY A 5 22.23 -13.23 16.46
CA GLY A 5 21.12 -12.30 16.66
C GLY A 5 19.83 -13.08 16.46
N SER A 6 19.06 -13.24 17.55
CA SER A 6 17.73 -13.80 17.50
C SER A 6 16.92 -13.04 16.46
N ASP A 7 16.23 -13.75 15.56
CA ASP A 7 15.26 -13.13 14.66
C ASP A 7 14.34 -12.22 15.48
N PRO A 8 14.05 -10.99 15.01
CA PRO A 8 13.18 -10.09 15.74
C PRO A 8 11.84 -10.78 15.97
N VAL A 9 11.39 -10.77 17.24
CA VAL A 9 10.09 -11.33 17.63
C VAL A 9 9.02 -10.65 16.76
N PRO A 10 8.16 -11.40 16.06
CA PRO A 10 7.10 -10.82 15.26
C PRO A 10 6.23 -9.88 16.08
N ASP A 11 5.96 -8.69 15.54
CA ASP A 11 5.06 -7.74 16.18
C ASP A 11 3.60 -8.18 15.95
N ASP A 12 2.99 -8.73 17.00
CA ASP A 12 1.65 -9.33 16.97
C ASP A 12 0.54 -8.34 17.32
N ARG A 13 0.86 -7.07 17.62
CA ARG A 13 -0.12 -6.06 18.06
C ARG A 13 -1.26 -5.86 17.07
N ILE A 14 -0.97 -5.88 15.77
CA ILE A 14 -2.00 -5.79 14.73
C ILE A 14 -2.91 -7.03 14.74
N ASP A 15 -2.36 -8.23 14.92
CA ASP A 15 -3.14 -9.47 14.91
C ASP A 15 -4.05 -9.56 16.14
N GLU A 16 -3.56 -9.13 17.30
CA GLU A 16 -4.38 -9.01 18.52
C GLU A 16 -5.49 -7.99 18.34
N PHE A 17 -5.17 -6.81 17.79
CA PHE A 17 -6.16 -5.77 17.53
C PHE A 17 -7.26 -6.28 16.58
N VAL A 18 -6.89 -6.89 15.45
CA VAL A 18 -7.88 -7.41 14.48
C VAL A 18 -8.75 -8.51 15.09
N ARG A 19 -8.21 -9.38 15.93
CA ARG A 19 -8.97 -10.42 16.64
C ARG A 19 -10.05 -9.85 17.58
N GLN A 20 -9.86 -8.64 18.11
CA GLN A 20 -10.84 -7.99 18.99
C GLN A 20 -12.06 -7.43 18.24
N PHE A 21 -11.94 -7.13 16.94
CA PHE A 21 -12.98 -6.46 16.13
C PHE A 21 -13.65 -7.40 15.11
N GLU A 22 -14.10 -8.58 15.55
CA GLU A 22 -14.78 -9.60 14.72
C GLU A 22 -13.88 -10.29 13.65
N GLY A 23 -12.57 -10.02 13.67
CA GLY A 23 -11.57 -10.70 12.84
C GLY A 23 -11.37 -10.06 11.45
N GLY A 24 -10.66 -10.78 10.57
CA GLY A 24 -10.28 -10.30 9.24
C GLY A 24 -8.82 -10.62 8.91
N LYS A 25 -8.35 -10.15 7.75
CA LYS A 25 -6.93 -10.25 7.38
C LYS A 25 -6.15 -9.11 8.03
N SER A 26 -5.14 -9.44 8.83
CA SER A 26 -4.19 -8.46 9.36
C SER A 26 -3.40 -7.80 8.23
N ILE A 27 -3.35 -6.47 8.25
CA ILE A 27 -2.59 -5.67 7.29
C ILE A 27 -1.42 -5.05 8.03
N LYS A 28 -0.21 -5.58 7.81
CA LYS A 28 1.05 -5.10 8.40
C LYS A 28 1.95 -4.44 7.36
N ARG A 29 1.67 -4.63 6.07
CA ARG A 29 2.44 -4.03 4.99
C ARG A 29 1.56 -3.56 3.84
N VAL A 30 1.68 -2.28 3.47
CA VAL A 30 0.83 -1.61 2.49
C VAL A 30 1.66 -1.02 1.35
N LEU A 31 1.31 -1.36 0.11
CA LEU A 31 1.83 -0.66 -1.07
C LEU A 31 0.96 0.57 -1.38
N ILE A 32 1.60 1.73 -1.52
CA ILE A 32 0.98 2.96 -1.98
C ILE A 32 1.16 3.04 -3.51
N ALA A 33 0.11 2.66 -4.23
CA ALA A 33 0.03 2.73 -5.69
C ALA A 33 -0.52 4.09 -6.16
N ASN A 34 0.06 5.17 -5.63
CA ASN A 34 -0.27 6.55 -5.97
C ASN A 34 0.93 7.44 -5.63
N ASN A 35 0.94 8.69 -6.09
CA ASN A 35 1.95 9.69 -5.78
C ASN A 35 1.30 10.95 -5.16
N GLY A 36 2.08 12.02 -5.03
CA GLY A 36 1.59 13.35 -4.65
C GLY A 36 0.78 13.39 -3.35
N LEU A 37 -0.32 14.16 -3.37
CA LEU A 37 -1.16 14.39 -2.19
C LEU A 37 -1.95 13.16 -1.74
N ALA A 38 -2.35 12.28 -2.67
CA ALA A 38 -3.07 11.06 -2.34
C ALA A 38 -2.21 10.12 -1.49
N ALA A 39 -0.95 9.93 -1.90
CA ALA A 39 0.03 9.17 -1.13
C ALA A 39 0.31 9.83 0.24
N MET A 40 0.61 11.14 0.26
CA MET A 40 0.91 11.84 1.52
C MET A 40 -0.24 11.77 2.51
N LYS A 41 -1.48 12.02 2.08
CA LYS A 41 -2.64 12.01 2.98
C LYS A 41 -2.83 10.63 3.59
N CYS A 42 -2.70 9.57 2.79
CA CYS A 42 -2.79 8.19 3.28
C CYS A 42 -1.74 7.92 4.35
N LEU A 43 -0.47 8.15 4.02
CA LEU A 43 0.67 7.90 4.90
C LEU A 43 0.53 8.67 6.23
N ILE A 44 0.27 9.98 6.17
CA ILE A 44 0.14 10.81 7.38
C ILE A 44 -1.04 10.34 8.23
N SER A 45 -2.20 10.08 7.61
CA SER A 45 -3.42 9.74 8.36
C SER A 45 -3.31 8.39 9.04
N ILE A 46 -2.79 7.37 8.34
CA ILE A 46 -2.65 6.05 8.92
C ILE A 46 -1.55 6.08 10.00
N ARG A 47 -0.41 6.72 9.77
CA ARG A 47 0.64 6.84 10.80
C ARG A 47 0.14 7.57 12.05
N GLN A 48 -0.63 8.65 11.90
CA GLN A 48 -1.24 9.35 13.04
C GLN A 48 -2.20 8.45 13.81
N TRP A 49 -3.05 7.70 13.10
CA TRP A 49 -3.96 6.74 13.75
C TRP A 49 -3.17 5.64 14.47
N LEU A 50 -2.16 5.05 13.84
CA LEU A 50 -1.31 4.02 14.44
C LEU A 50 -0.59 4.55 15.68
N GLN A 51 -0.02 5.75 15.62
CA GLN A 51 0.61 6.40 16.76
C GLN A 51 -0.37 6.56 17.93
N ASN A 52 -1.62 6.92 17.65
CA ASN A 52 -2.64 7.08 18.69
C ASN A 52 -3.13 5.74 19.26
N GLN A 53 -3.19 4.68 18.45
CA GLN A 53 -3.67 3.36 18.88
C GLN A 53 -2.59 2.50 19.55
N PHE A 54 -1.37 2.54 19.03
CA PHE A 54 -0.28 1.62 19.39
C PHE A 54 0.94 2.32 20.00
N VAL A 55 0.91 3.66 20.16
CA VAL A 55 2.02 4.49 20.65
C VAL A 55 3.26 4.44 19.73
N THR A 56 3.10 3.89 18.53
CA THR A 56 4.09 3.85 17.45
C THR A 56 3.37 3.72 16.11
N SER A 57 3.97 4.22 15.03
CA SER A 57 3.51 3.97 13.67
C SER A 57 4.10 2.73 13.02
N ASP A 58 5.08 2.08 13.65
CA ASP A 58 5.97 1.14 12.96
C ASP A 58 5.41 -0.29 12.90
N VAL A 59 4.25 -0.49 13.51
CA VAL A 59 3.46 -1.74 13.43
C VAL A 59 2.90 -2.00 12.04
N VAL A 60 2.89 -1.00 11.15
CA VAL A 60 2.52 -1.13 9.74
C VAL A 60 3.59 -0.46 8.89
N SER A 61 4.13 -1.20 7.92
CA SER A 61 5.13 -0.73 6.97
C SER A 61 4.50 -0.27 5.65
N PHE A 62 4.97 0.84 5.12
CA PHE A 62 4.53 1.43 3.85
C PHE A 62 5.62 1.33 2.77
N VAL A 63 5.26 0.68 1.67
CA VAL A 63 6.05 0.64 0.44
C VAL A 63 5.46 1.66 -0.53
N CYS A 64 6.24 2.63 -0.97
CA CYS A 64 5.80 3.61 -1.96
C CYS A 64 6.33 3.28 -3.34
N ILE A 65 5.46 3.29 -4.35
CA ILE A 65 5.90 3.26 -5.75
C ILE A 65 6.50 4.61 -6.10
N ALA A 66 7.66 4.62 -6.76
CA ALA A 66 8.25 5.83 -7.34
C ALA A 66 8.68 5.58 -8.79
N THR A 67 8.58 6.59 -9.66
CA THR A 67 9.33 6.61 -10.92
C THR A 67 10.61 7.42 -10.76
N GLU A 68 11.45 7.42 -11.79
CA GLU A 68 12.65 8.26 -11.82
C GLU A 68 12.31 9.76 -11.64
N ASP A 69 11.16 10.20 -12.13
CA ASP A 69 10.72 11.59 -12.02
C ASP A 69 10.38 11.96 -10.57
N GLU A 70 9.66 11.11 -9.84
CA GLU A 70 9.38 11.38 -8.41
C GLU A 70 10.65 11.37 -7.55
N MET A 71 11.63 10.52 -7.91
CA MET A 71 12.94 10.49 -7.25
C MET A 71 13.72 11.78 -7.51
N LYS A 72 13.80 12.22 -8.77
CA LYS A 72 14.49 13.46 -9.17
C LYS A 72 13.85 14.70 -8.56
N SER A 73 12.52 14.73 -8.47
CA SER A 73 11.79 15.85 -7.89
C SER A 73 11.76 15.84 -6.36
N ALA A 74 12.41 14.87 -5.72
CA ALA A 74 12.41 14.67 -4.26
C ALA A 74 11.00 14.71 -3.66
N SER A 75 10.07 13.98 -4.28
CA SER A 75 8.65 14.00 -3.93
C SER A 75 8.41 13.74 -2.44
N HIS A 76 7.63 14.61 -1.79
CA HIS A 76 7.48 14.65 -0.34
C HIS A 76 6.95 13.34 0.28
N TYR A 77 6.04 12.64 -0.40
CA TYR A 77 5.50 11.37 0.11
C TYR A 77 6.59 10.29 0.27
N LEU A 78 7.66 10.34 -0.54
CA LEU A 78 8.76 9.37 -0.45
C LEU A 78 9.56 9.51 0.85
N LYS A 79 9.54 10.69 1.49
CA LYS A 79 10.17 10.91 2.80
C LYS A 79 9.41 10.22 3.94
N LEU A 80 8.17 9.77 3.70
CA LEU A 80 7.30 9.11 4.67
C LEU A 80 7.22 7.59 4.45
N ALA A 81 7.84 7.10 3.38
CA ALA A 81 7.86 5.68 3.03
C ALA A 81 8.91 4.94 3.87
N ASP A 82 8.60 3.72 4.28
CA ASP A 82 9.60 2.82 4.89
C ASP A 82 10.45 2.14 3.81
N GLU A 83 9.85 1.89 2.65
CA GLU A 83 10.51 1.35 1.47
C GLU A 83 10.01 2.04 0.21
N ILE A 84 10.90 2.19 -0.76
CA ILE A 84 10.57 2.69 -2.10
C ILE A 84 10.80 1.56 -3.09
N ILE A 85 9.81 1.29 -3.94
CA ILE A 85 9.94 0.36 -5.05
C ILE A 85 9.78 1.09 -6.39
N MET A 86 10.73 0.87 -7.30
CA MET A 86 10.78 1.58 -8.57
C MET A 86 9.80 1.01 -9.60
N ALA A 87 9.01 1.89 -10.21
CA ALA A 87 8.19 1.62 -11.39
C ALA A 87 8.82 2.20 -12.67
N PRO A 88 8.39 1.75 -13.86
CA PRO A 88 8.83 2.32 -15.13
C PRO A 88 8.55 3.83 -15.22
N ALA A 89 9.52 4.57 -15.74
CA ALA A 89 9.37 6.01 -16.01
C ALA A 89 8.42 6.30 -17.19
N GLY A 90 8.05 7.57 -17.33
CA GLY A 90 7.20 8.07 -18.42
C GLY A 90 5.73 8.19 -18.04
N SER A 91 4.86 8.12 -19.05
CA SER A 91 3.43 8.39 -18.90
C SER A 91 2.76 7.53 -17.84
N ASN A 92 1.71 8.07 -17.21
CA ASN A 92 0.95 7.42 -16.14
C ASN A 92 0.51 5.97 -16.47
N SER A 93 0.16 5.71 -17.72
CA SER A 93 -0.23 4.38 -18.24
C SER A 93 0.87 3.31 -18.17
N LYS A 94 2.12 3.69 -17.89
CA LYS A 94 3.27 2.80 -17.72
C LYS A 94 3.57 2.48 -16.26
N ASN A 95 2.96 3.20 -15.31
CA ASN A 95 3.26 3.09 -13.89
C ASN A 95 1.99 3.08 -13.02
N PHE A 96 1.58 4.21 -12.45
CA PHE A 96 0.52 4.29 -11.45
C PHE A 96 -0.87 3.94 -12.02
N ALA A 97 -1.09 4.07 -13.33
CA ALA A 97 -2.34 3.62 -13.97
C ALA A 97 -2.25 2.21 -14.58
N ASN A 98 -1.11 1.52 -14.43
CA ASN A 98 -0.88 0.22 -15.04
C ASN A 98 -1.12 -0.92 -14.04
N VAL A 99 -2.19 -1.67 -14.25
CA VAL A 99 -2.59 -2.76 -13.34
C VAL A 99 -1.53 -3.86 -13.26
N ASP A 100 -0.92 -4.27 -14.38
CA ASP A 100 0.14 -5.28 -14.38
C ASP A 100 1.33 -4.85 -13.53
N VAL A 101 1.76 -3.61 -13.71
CA VAL A 101 2.88 -3.05 -12.95
C VAL A 101 2.55 -3.03 -11.46
N ILE A 102 1.40 -2.49 -11.07
CA ILE A 102 1.01 -2.41 -9.65
C ILE A 102 0.96 -3.80 -9.01
N VAL A 103 0.29 -4.76 -9.65
CA VAL A 103 0.15 -6.13 -9.13
C VAL A 103 1.52 -6.80 -9.00
N ASN A 104 2.39 -6.65 -10.00
CA ASN A 104 3.73 -7.23 -9.96
C ASN A 104 4.59 -6.60 -8.86
N LEU A 105 4.50 -5.29 -8.64
CA LEU A 105 5.21 -4.61 -7.56
C LEU A 105 4.68 -5.03 -6.19
N ALA A 106 3.36 -5.15 -6.03
CA ALA A 106 2.74 -5.63 -4.79
C ALA A 106 3.20 -7.05 -4.42
N LEU A 107 3.24 -7.96 -5.39
CA LEU A 107 3.77 -9.31 -5.21
C LEU A 107 5.25 -9.33 -4.84
N LYS A 108 6.08 -8.55 -5.54
CA LYS A 108 7.52 -8.44 -5.25
C LYS A 108 7.78 -7.90 -3.84
N SER A 109 7.01 -6.90 -3.42
CA SER A 109 7.12 -6.28 -2.10
C SER A 109 6.44 -7.09 -0.98
N ARG A 110 5.77 -8.20 -1.32
CA ARG A 110 5.06 -9.09 -0.37
C ARG A 110 4.14 -8.32 0.56
N VAL A 111 3.35 -7.41 0.01
CA VAL A 111 2.43 -6.56 0.78
C VAL A 111 1.13 -7.29 1.07
N ASP A 112 0.50 -6.98 2.20
CA ASP A 112 -0.83 -7.49 2.54
C ASP A 112 -1.93 -6.74 1.80
N ALA A 113 -1.69 -5.46 1.48
CA ALA A 113 -2.67 -4.58 0.90
C ALA A 113 -2.08 -3.54 -0.07
N VAL A 114 -2.92 -3.03 -0.97
CA VAL A 114 -2.62 -1.92 -1.86
C VAL A 114 -3.61 -0.79 -1.65
N TYR A 115 -3.10 0.42 -1.40
CA TYR A 115 -3.88 1.66 -1.41
C TYR A 115 -3.68 2.39 -2.74
N VAL A 116 -4.80 2.82 -3.34
CA VAL A 116 -4.80 3.50 -4.65
C VAL A 116 -5.29 4.94 -4.61
N GLY A 117 -5.92 5.39 -3.51
CA GLY A 117 -6.45 6.76 -3.39
C GLY A 117 -7.39 7.14 -4.53
N TRP A 118 -7.12 8.28 -5.17
CA TRP A 118 -7.88 8.80 -6.32
C TRP A 118 -6.99 8.99 -7.55
N GLY A 119 -7.62 8.95 -8.73
CA GLY A 119 -6.93 9.01 -10.01
C GLY A 119 -6.17 7.72 -10.32
N HIS A 120 -5.37 7.74 -11.40
CA HIS A 120 -4.59 6.58 -11.83
C HIS A 120 -5.45 5.32 -12.03
N ALA A 121 -5.12 4.21 -11.36
CA ALA A 121 -5.89 2.97 -11.42
C ALA A 121 -7.01 2.87 -10.36
N SER A 122 -7.34 3.95 -9.63
CA SER A 122 -8.32 3.90 -8.52
C SER A 122 -9.71 3.43 -8.94
N GLU A 123 -10.10 3.74 -10.18
CA GLU A 123 -11.41 3.39 -10.76
C GLU A 123 -11.34 2.17 -11.69
N ASN A 124 -10.20 1.46 -11.72
CA ASN A 124 -10.04 0.29 -12.58
C ASN A 124 -10.48 -0.99 -11.83
N PRO A 125 -11.63 -1.60 -12.19
CA PRO A 125 -12.12 -2.79 -11.49
C PRO A 125 -11.19 -4.00 -11.66
N GLU A 126 -10.40 -4.04 -12.74
CA GLU A 126 -9.43 -5.10 -13.00
C GLU A 126 -8.36 -5.15 -11.91
N LEU A 127 -7.96 -4.00 -11.35
CA LEU A 127 -6.98 -3.95 -10.27
C LEU A 127 -7.51 -4.65 -9.01
N CYS A 128 -8.74 -4.33 -8.60
CA CYS A 128 -9.40 -4.98 -7.47
C CYS A 128 -9.49 -6.50 -7.68
N ARG A 129 -9.88 -6.93 -8.89
CA ARG A 129 -9.98 -8.35 -9.25
C ARG A 129 -8.64 -9.08 -9.16
N ARG A 130 -7.57 -8.46 -9.67
CA ARG A 130 -6.25 -9.10 -9.72
C ARG A 130 -5.55 -9.15 -8.36
N LEU A 131 -5.67 -8.10 -7.56
CA LEU A 131 -5.16 -8.12 -6.20
C LEU A 131 -5.85 -9.20 -5.36
N ARG A 132 -7.18 -9.32 -5.47
CA ARG A 132 -7.92 -10.39 -4.80
C ARG A 132 -7.44 -11.79 -5.21
N LYS A 133 -7.19 -12.03 -6.51
CA LYS A 133 -6.64 -13.30 -7.00
C LYS A 133 -5.23 -13.59 -6.48
N ALA A 134 -4.48 -12.57 -6.12
CA ALA A 134 -3.15 -12.66 -5.52
C ALA A 134 -3.17 -12.72 -3.99
N ASP A 135 -4.35 -12.82 -3.36
CA ASP A 135 -4.54 -12.69 -1.91
C ASP A 135 -3.98 -11.36 -1.35
N ILE A 136 -4.12 -10.27 -2.09
CA ILE A 136 -3.73 -8.92 -1.66
C ILE A 136 -4.99 -8.07 -1.50
N VAL A 137 -5.14 -7.42 -0.36
CA VAL A 137 -6.30 -6.59 -0.04
C VAL A 137 -6.27 -5.31 -0.87
N PHE A 138 -7.37 -5.00 -1.55
CA PHE A 138 -7.56 -3.70 -2.18
C PHE A 138 -8.19 -2.73 -1.18
N ILE A 139 -7.46 -1.68 -0.78
CA ILE A 139 -7.98 -0.65 0.11
C ILE A 139 -8.79 0.35 -0.71
N GLY A 140 -10.08 0.05 -0.87
CA GLY A 140 -11.01 0.85 -1.65
C GLY A 140 -12.38 0.16 -1.81
N PRO A 141 -13.26 0.71 -2.66
CA PRO A 141 -14.57 0.11 -2.93
C PRO A 141 -14.44 -1.27 -3.58
N SER A 142 -15.49 -2.09 -3.43
CA SER A 142 -15.53 -3.41 -4.09
C SER A 142 -15.54 -3.27 -5.61
N GLU A 143 -15.06 -4.29 -6.33
CA GLU A 143 -15.12 -4.36 -7.81
C GLU A 143 -16.53 -4.10 -8.34
N LYS A 144 -17.56 -4.67 -7.70
CA LYS A 144 -18.97 -4.43 -8.05
C LYS A 144 -19.35 -2.96 -7.92
N SER A 145 -18.91 -2.31 -6.85
CA SER A 145 -19.16 -0.88 -6.59
C SER A 145 -18.45 0.02 -7.61
N ILE A 146 -17.23 -0.34 -8.03
CA ILE A 146 -16.47 0.39 -9.05
C ILE A 146 -17.21 0.29 -10.40
N VAL A 147 -17.57 -0.92 -10.83
CA VAL A 147 -18.30 -1.14 -12.09
C VAL A 147 -19.64 -0.40 -12.11
N ALA A 148 -20.39 -0.45 -11.01
CA ALA A 148 -21.68 0.24 -10.90
C ALA A 148 -21.55 1.77 -10.97
N SER A 149 -20.42 2.35 -10.56
CA SER A 149 -20.22 3.80 -10.54
C SER A 149 -19.72 4.38 -11.85
N GLY A 150 -19.04 3.58 -12.68
CA GLY A 150 -18.53 3.99 -14.00
C GLY A 150 -19.58 3.93 -15.12
N GLY A 151 -20.77 3.37 -14.85
CA GLY A 151 -21.91 3.37 -15.76
C GLY A 151 -22.79 4.59 -15.53
N LYS A 152 -22.41 5.74 -16.07
CA LYS A 152 -23.30 6.90 -16.27
C LYS A 152 -23.27 7.32 -17.73
#